data_AF-A0A3S0DH56-F1
#
_entry.id   AF-A0A3S0DH56-F1
#
_cell.length_a   1.000
_cell.length_b   1.000
_cell.length_c   1.000
_cell.angle_alpha   90.00
_cell.angle_beta   90.00
_cell.angle_gamma   90.00
#
_symmetry.space_group_name_H-M   'P 1'
#
loop_
_entity.id
_entity.type
_entity.pdbx_description
1 polymer ?
#
loop_
_entity_poly.entity_id
_entity_poly.type
_entity_poly.pdbx_seq_one_letter_code
_entity_poly.pdbx_strand_id
1 'polypeptide(L)'
;MNISDLLTAGRVACRSDVVSKKRVLELVSELIAAGASGVDARAIFDSLIGRERLGSTGLGNGVALPHGRLAGTEQALGAFVRLGKGVEFDAIDGQPVDLVFALLVPEHFTDEHLKILAHLAEMFSDRAFCERLRTTSADADLHALLTGWSPSADAAL
;
A
#
# COMPACT_ATOMS: atom_id res chain seq x y z
N MET A 1 -15.30 4.55 4.03
CA MET A 1 -14.78 3.23 3.66
C MET A 1 -13.88 2.80 4.79
N ASN A 2 -13.89 1.52 5.19
CA ASN A 2 -13.00 1.04 6.24
C ASN A 2 -11.80 0.33 5.63
N ILE A 3 -10.59 0.55 6.18
CA ILE A 3 -9.39 -0.16 5.71
C ILE A 3 -9.48 -1.67 5.95
N SER A 4 -10.25 -2.10 6.95
CA SER A 4 -10.56 -3.51 7.20
C SER A 4 -11.20 -4.22 6.01
N ASP A 5 -11.84 -3.48 5.10
CA ASP A 5 -12.46 -4.04 3.89
C ASP A 5 -11.41 -4.36 2.81
N LEU A 6 -10.22 -3.72 2.89
CA LEU A 6 -9.12 -3.87 1.94
C LEU A 6 -8.02 -4.79 2.45
N LEU A 7 -7.74 -4.72 3.75
CA LEU A 7 -6.51 -5.24 4.36
C LEU A 7 -6.83 -6.26 5.45
N THR A 8 -6.24 -7.44 5.34
CA THR A 8 -6.28 -8.50 6.35
C THR A 8 -4.93 -8.62 7.05
N ALA A 9 -4.91 -9.18 8.27
CA ALA A 9 -3.68 -9.37 9.04
C ALA A 9 -2.55 -10.10 8.28
N GLY A 10 -2.89 -11.10 7.46
CA GLY A 10 -1.91 -11.85 6.65
C GLY A 10 -1.30 -11.08 5.47
N ARG A 11 -1.77 -9.84 5.20
CA ARG A 11 -1.30 -8.98 4.11
C ARG A 11 -0.51 -7.76 4.64
N VAL A 12 -0.03 -7.85 5.88
CA VAL A 12 0.79 -6.84 6.54
C VAL A 12 2.14 -7.44 6.87
N ALA A 13 3.22 -6.75 6.55
CA ALA A 13 4.57 -7.23 6.86
C ALA A 13 5.56 -6.11 7.20
N CYS A 14 6.37 -6.33 8.23
CA CYS A 14 7.57 -5.56 8.52
C CYS A 14 8.80 -6.27 7.96
N ARG A 15 9.59 -5.63 7.09
CA ARG A 15 10.71 -6.27 6.37
C ARG A 15 11.96 -5.41 6.34
N SER A 16 13.11 -6.00 6.59
CA SER A 16 14.42 -5.31 6.58
C SER A 16 15.35 -5.77 5.45
N ASP A 17 14.97 -6.82 4.73
CA ASP A 17 15.73 -7.50 3.68
C ASP A 17 15.42 -7.01 2.26
N VAL A 18 14.46 -6.08 2.13
CA VAL A 18 13.99 -5.57 0.83
C VAL A 18 14.73 -4.29 0.48
N VAL A 19 15.45 -4.29 -0.64
CA VAL A 19 16.40 -3.22 -1.01
C VAL A 19 16.14 -2.59 -2.38
N SER A 20 15.08 -2.97 -3.09
CA SER A 20 14.77 -2.41 -4.42
C SER A 20 13.27 -2.26 -4.64
N LYS A 21 12.88 -1.26 -5.43
CA LYS A 21 11.49 -1.01 -5.85
C LYS A 21 10.84 -2.27 -6.42
N LYS A 22 11.54 -2.97 -7.31
CA LYS A 22 11.06 -4.21 -7.90
C LYS A 22 10.73 -5.26 -6.83
N ARG A 23 11.61 -5.46 -5.85
CA ARG A 23 11.38 -6.46 -4.79
C ARG A 23 10.24 -6.06 -3.84
N VAL A 24 10.06 -4.77 -3.59
CA VAL A 24 8.87 -4.26 -2.88
C VAL A 24 7.59 -4.65 -3.62
N LEU A 25 7.54 -4.40 -4.93
CA LEU A 25 6.38 -4.74 -5.76
C LEU A 25 6.13 -6.26 -5.84
N GLU A 26 7.17 -7.09 -5.93
CA GLU A 26 7.03 -8.56 -5.86
C GLU A 26 6.45 -8.99 -4.50
N LEU A 27 6.97 -8.44 -3.40
CA LEU A 27 6.53 -8.79 -2.04
C LEU A 27 5.05 -8.47 -1.82
N VAL A 28 4.60 -7.26 -2.17
CA VAL A 28 3.17 -6.91 -1.99
C VAL A 28 2.27 -7.79 -2.86
N SER A 29 2.73 -8.19 -4.05
CA SER A 29 2.01 -9.15 -4.90
C SER A 29 1.91 -10.54 -4.25
N GLU A 30 3.01 -11.03 -3.68
CA GLU A 30 3.06 -12.31 -2.94
C GLU A 30 2.08 -12.28 -1.76
N LEU A 31 2.04 -11.17 -0.99
CA LEU A 31 1.12 -11.00 0.14
C LEU A 31 -0.35 -11.01 -0.30
N ILE A 32 -0.71 -10.26 -1.34
CA ILE A 32 -2.09 -10.22 -1.85
C ILE A 32 -2.52 -11.61 -2.34
N ALA A 33 -1.68 -12.27 -3.14
CA ALA A 33 -1.98 -13.61 -3.68
C ALA A 33 -2.16 -14.65 -2.57
N ALA A 34 -1.30 -14.65 -1.55
CA ALA A 34 -1.39 -15.59 -0.44
C ALA A 34 -2.70 -15.47 0.35
N GLY A 35 -3.27 -14.26 0.41
CA GLY A 35 -4.53 -13.99 1.11
C GLY A 35 -5.78 -14.04 0.23
N ALA A 36 -5.67 -14.24 -1.09
CA ALA A 36 -6.79 -14.17 -2.03
C ALA A 36 -6.84 -15.42 -2.93
N SER A 37 -7.89 -16.23 -2.78
CA SER A 37 -8.08 -17.42 -3.59
C SER A 37 -8.20 -17.09 -5.08
N GLY A 38 -7.45 -17.81 -5.91
CA GLY A 38 -7.53 -17.69 -7.38
C GLY A 38 -6.77 -16.51 -7.99
N VAL A 39 -5.98 -15.79 -7.19
CA VAL A 39 -5.17 -14.66 -7.68
C VAL A 39 -3.71 -15.06 -7.82
N ASP A 40 -3.13 -14.83 -9.00
CA ASP A 40 -1.71 -15.08 -9.28
C ASP A 40 -0.84 -13.86 -8.91
N ALA A 41 0.18 -14.08 -8.08
CA ALA A 41 1.15 -13.05 -7.70
C ALA A 41 1.84 -12.41 -8.91
N ARG A 42 2.07 -13.17 -9.99
CA ARG A 42 2.68 -12.61 -11.21
C ARG A 42 1.74 -11.62 -11.91
N ALA A 43 0.45 -11.95 -12.04
CA ALA A 43 -0.54 -11.05 -12.62
C ALA A 43 -0.68 -9.75 -11.80
N ILE A 44 -0.63 -9.85 -10.48
CA ILE A 44 -0.62 -8.68 -9.59
C ILE A 44 0.63 -7.83 -9.84
N PHE A 45 1.81 -8.46 -9.84
CA PHE A 45 3.07 -7.77 -10.07
C PHE A 45 3.07 -7.05 -11.42
N ASP A 46 2.64 -7.72 -12.48
CA ASP A 46 2.57 -7.16 -13.83
C ASP A 46 1.62 -5.95 -13.91
N SER A 47 0.52 -5.98 -13.16
CA SER A 47 -0.40 -4.83 -13.02
C SER A 47 0.27 -3.65 -12.31
N LEU A 48 0.88 -3.89 -11.15
CA LEU A 48 1.54 -2.86 -10.34
C LEU A 48 2.73 -2.23 -11.08
N ILE A 49 3.63 -3.05 -11.64
CA ILE A 49 4.79 -2.54 -12.38
C ILE A 49 4.36 -1.84 -13.68
N GLY A 50 3.29 -2.31 -14.32
CA GLY A 50 2.70 -1.67 -15.49
C GLY A 50 2.26 -0.23 -15.17
N ARG A 51 1.57 -0.04 -14.04
CA ARG A 51 1.17 1.30 -13.57
C ARG A 51 2.37 2.15 -13.16
N GLU A 52 3.32 1.59 -12.42
CA GLU A 52 4.51 2.28 -11.92
C GLU A 52 5.37 2.84 -13.07
N ARG A 53 5.43 2.15 -14.22
CA ARG A 53 6.15 2.60 -15.42
C ARG A 53 5.57 3.86 -16.07
N LEU A 54 4.29 4.17 -15.83
CA LEU A 54 3.66 5.40 -16.33
C LEU A 54 4.08 6.63 -15.51
N GLY A 55 4.63 6.41 -14.32
CA GLY A 55 5.04 7.43 -13.38
C GLY A 55 4.97 6.87 -11.97
N SER A 56 5.96 7.25 -11.16
CA SER A 56 6.11 6.78 -9.78
C SER A 56 4.82 6.95 -8.97
N THR A 57 4.54 5.95 -8.14
CA THR A 57 3.46 5.98 -7.15
C THR A 57 3.95 6.41 -5.76
N GLY A 58 5.19 6.89 -5.65
CA GLY A 58 5.73 7.52 -4.45
C GLY A 58 5.10 8.89 -4.19
N LEU A 59 4.38 9.03 -3.08
CA LEU A 59 3.72 10.27 -2.67
C LEU A 59 4.68 11.30 -2.05
N GLY A 60 5.89 10.87 -1.70
CA GLY A 60 6.83 11.62 -0.89
C GLY A 60 6.69 11.30 0.60
N ASN A 61 7.53 11.92 1.43
CA ASN A 61 7.62 11.68 2.87
C ASN A 61 7.76 10.19 3.24
N GLY A 62 8.47 9.43 2.40
CA GLY A 62 8.70 8.00 2.61
C GLY A 62 7.51 7.08 2.30
N VAL A 63 6.45 7.57 1.65
CA VAL A 63 5.24 6.78 1.34
C VAL A 63 5.12 6.46 -0.15
N ALA A 64 4.69 5.25 -0.49
CA ALA A 64 4.20 4.91 -1.82
C ALA A 64 2.84 4.19 -1.78
N LEU A 65 2.03 4.45 -2.82
CA LEU A 65 0.76 3.76 -3.06
C LEU A 65 0.76 3.00 -4.40
N PRO A 66 1.55 1.93 -4.59
CA PRO A 66 1.49 1.14 -5.82
C PRO A 66 0.07 0.62 -6.04
N HIS A 67 -0.50 0.86 -7.21
CA HIS A 67 -1.88 0.47 -7.46
C HIS A 67 -2.09 -0.05 -8.87
N GLY A 68 -3.14 -0.82 -9.07
CA GLY A 68 -3.43 -1.43 -10.36
C GLY A 68 -4.84 -2.01 -10.43
N ARG A 69 -5.18 -2.45 -11.64
CA ARG A 69 -6.42 -3.21 -11.88
C ARG A 69 -6.11 -4.69 -11.95
N LEU A 70 -7.00 -5.53 -11.43
CA LEU A 70 -6.88 -6.97 -11.53
C LEU A 70 -8.16 -7.55 -12.12
N ALA A 71 -8.02 -8.36 -13.18
CA ALA A 71 -9.14 -9.06 -13.78
C ALA A 71 -9.59 -10.21 -12.86
N GLY A 72 -10.91 -10.47 -12.82
CA GLY A 72 -11.47 -11.60 -12.07
C GLY A 72 -11.52 -11.43 -10.54
N THR A 73 -11.21 -10.23 -10.01
CA THR A 73 -11.56 -9.88 -8.62
C THR A 73 -12.83 -9.02 -8.60
N GLU A 74 -13.71 -9.31 -7.64
CA GLU A 74 -14.94 -8.53 -7.40
C GLU A 74 -14.76 -7.49 -6.29
N GLN A 75 -13.63 -7.54 -5.57
CA GLN A 75 -13.36 -6.67 -4.43
C GLN A 75 -11.98 -6.03 -4.57
N ALA A 76 -11.85 -4.85 -3.95
CA ALA A 76 -10.55 -4.20 -3.81
C ALA A 76 -9.71 -4.93 -2.75
N LEU A 77 -8.41 -5.08 -3.02
CA LEU A 77 -7.48 -5.83 -2.18
C LEU A 77 -6.27 -4.95 -1.85
N GLY A 78 -5.89 -4.92 -0.59
CA GLY A 78 -4.72 -4.18 -0.10
C GLY A 78 -3.65 -5.09 0.50
N ALA A 79 -2.41 -4.62 0.45
CA ALA A 79 -1.31 -5.12 1.28
C ALA A 79 -0.45 -3.97 1.76
N PHE A 80 0.08 -4.08 2.97
CA PHE A 80 0.95 -3.07 3.55
C PHE A 80 2.30 -3.66 3.93
N VAL A 81 3.36 -2.94 3.59
CA VAL A 81 4.73 -3.26 3.98
C VAL A 81 5.40 -2.05 4.60
N ARG A 82 5.94 -2.24 5.80
CA ARG A 82 6.88 -1.30 6.42
C ARG A 82 8.30 -1.83 6.23
N LEU A 83 9.17 -1.02 5.64
CA LEU A 83 10.56 -1.34 5.39
C LEU A 83 11.43 -0.87 6.55
N GLY A 84 12.41 -1.68 6.94
CA GLY A 84 13.40 -1.32 7.96
C GLY A 84 14.38 -0.25 7.47
N LYS A 85 14.58 -0.15 6.16
CA LYS A 85 15.34 0.91 5.50
C LYS A 85 14.59 1.34 4.25
N GLY A 86 14.51 2.65 4.02
CA GLY A 86 13.89 3.20 2.82
C GLY A 86 14.58 2.73 1.53
N VAL A 87 13.77 2.53 0.49
CA VAL A 87 14.18 2.08 -0.83
C VAL A 87 13.98 3.20 -1.84
N GLU A 88 14.91 3.35 -2.77
CA GLU A 88 14.78 4.31 -3.88
C GLU A 88 13.53 3.97 -4.69
N PHE A 89 12.59 4.92 -4.73
CA PHE A 89 11.28 4.73 -5.32
C PHE A 89 10.93 5.78 -6.38
N ASP A 90 11.87 6.61 -6.81
CA ASP A 90 11.59 7.75 -7.71
C ASP A 90 10.42 8.61 -7.18
N ALA A 91 10.32 8.78 -5.85
CA ALA A 91 9.24 9.55 -5.23
C ALA A 91 9.29 11.02 -5.68
N ILE A 92 8.16 11.71 -5.63
CA ILE A 92 8.05 13.09 -6.13
C ILE A 92 9.01 14.08 -5.45
N ASP A 93 9.41 13.81 -4.21
CA ASP A 93 10.35 14.59 -3.41
C ASP A 93 11.78 14.05 -3.43
N GLY A 94 12.03 12.96 -4.17
CA GLY A 94 13.32 12.27 -4.25
C GLY A 94 13.71 11.53 -2.97
N GLN A 95 12.81 11.38 -1.98
CA GLN A 95 13.11 10.64 -0.76
C GLN A 95 12.88 9.14 -0.95
N PRO A 96 13.68 8.29 -0.27
CA PRO A 96 13.45 6.85 -0.27
C PRO A 96 12.15 6.51 0.47
N VAL A 97 11.44 5.48 -0.01
CA VAL A 97 10.16 5.02 0.53
C VAL A 97 10.37 3.91 1.55
N ASP A 98 9.73 4.02 2.71
CA ASP A 98 9.75 3.03 3.78
C ASP A 98 8.36 2.52 4.20
N LEU A 99 7.28 3.22 3.80
CA LEU A 99 5.90 2.79 4.01
C LEU A 99 5.23 2.57 2.65
N VAL A 100 4.74 1.35 2.42
CA VAL A 100 4.16 0.97 1.13
C VAL A 100 2.79 0.36 1.35
N PHE A 101 1.76 0.94 0.76
CA PHE A 101 0.43 0.34 0.71
C PHE A 101 0.06 0.05 -0.75
N ALA A 102 0.05 -1.23 -1.12
CA ALA A 102 -0.37 -1.65 -2.45
C ALA A 102 -1.89 -1.83 -2.52
N LEU A 103 -2.50 -1.41 -3.63
CA LEU A 103 -3.94 -1.52 -3.87
C LEU A 103 -4.24 -2.15 -5.23
N LEU A 104 -5.04 -3.21 -5.26
CA LEU A 104 -5.68 -3.69 -6.47
C LEU A 104 -7.18 -3.47 -6.42
N VAL A 105 -7.76 -3.11 -7.56
CA VAL A 105 -9.20 -2.93 -7.71
C VAL A 105 -9.72 -3.77 -8.89
N PRO A 106 -11.02 -4.13 -8.87
CA PRO A 106 -11.69 -4.70 -10.03
C PRO A 106 -11.59 -3.79 -11.27
N GLU A 107 -11.68 -4.38 -12.46
CA GLU A 107 -11.65 -3.62 -13.72
C GLU A 107 -12.81 -2.62 -13.83
N HIS A 108 -13.97 -2.96 -13.29
CA HIS A 108 -15.17 -2.13 -13.33
C HIS A 108 -15.16 -0.95 -12.34
N PHE A 109 -14.22 -0.90 -11.38
CA PHE A 109 -14.11 0.23 -10.44
C PHE A 109 -13.50 1.44 -11.14
N THR A 110 -14.28 2.48 -11.44
CA THR A 110 -13.75 3.73 -11.98
C THR A 110 -13.59 4.75 -10.86
N ASP A 111 -14.69 5.37 -10.45
CA ASP A 111 -14.68 6.43 -9.44
C ASP A 111 -14.37 5.88 -8.05
N GLU A 112 -14.78 4.64 -7.78
CA GLU A 112 -14.46 3.91 -6.54
C GLU A 112 -12.95 3.81 -6.35
N HIS A 113 -12.19 3.52 -7.41
CA HIS A 113 -10.74 3.44 -7.34
C HIS A 113 -10.12 4.76 -6.86
N LEU A 114 -10.56 5.89 -7.44
CA LEU A 114 -10.05 7.20 -7.06
C LEU A 114 -10.46 7.59 -5.63
N LYS A 115 -11.66 7.22 -5.19
CA LYS A 115 -12.12 7.43 -3.80
C LYS A 115 -11.26 6.63 -2.80
N ILE A 116 -10.92 5.39 -3.13
CA ILE A 116 -10.05 4.55 -2.31
C ILE A 116 -8.66 5.20 -2.20
N LEU A 117 -8.07 5.60 -3.33
CA LEU A 117 -6.76 6.24 -3.36
C LEU A 117 -6.74 7.56 -2.59
N ALA A 118 -7.77 8.40 -2.73
CA ALA A 118 -7.86 9.66 -1.99
C ALA A 118 -7.89 9.42 -0.47
N HIS A 119 -8.64 8.40 -0.02
CA HIS A 119 -8.71 8.05 1.39
C HIS A 119 -7.37 7.51 1.94
N LEU A 120 -6.66 6.68 1.16
CA LEU A 120 -5.33 6.22 1.53
C LEU A 120 -4.33 7.38 1.57
N ALA A 121 -4.38 8.30 0.60
CA ALA A 121 -3.52 9.48 0.57
C ALA A 121 -3.77 10.41 1.77
N GLU A 122 -5.03 10.57 2.19
CA GLU A 122 -5.40 11.29 3.41
C GLU A 122 -4.84 10.61 4.66
N MET A 123 -4.94 9.28 4.76
CA MET A 123 -4.35 8.52 5.87
C MET A 123 -2.83 8.73 5.97
N PHE A 124 -2.14 8.66 4.84
CA PHE A 124 -0.69 8.79 4.81
C PHE A 124 -0.18 10.24 4.79
N SER A 125 -1.07 11.25 4.74
CA SER A 125 -0.70 12.65 4.98
C SER A 125 -0.61 12.99 6.47
N ASP A 126 -1.25 12.19 7.33
CA ASP A 126 -1.10 12.27 8.78
C ASP A 126 0.31 11.84 9.20
N ARG A 127 1.14 12.85 9.48
CA ARG A 127 2.54 12.66 9.87
C ARG A 127 2.67 11.89 11.18
N ALA A 128 1.80 12.14 12.15
CA ALA A 128 1.85 11.45 13.45
C ALA A 128 1.49 9.97 13.28
N PHE A 129 0.53 9.66 12.41
CA PHE A 129 0.20 8.28 12.06
C PHE A 129 1.37 7.58 11.34
N CYS A 130 1.99 8.23 10.36
CA CYS A 130 3.14 7.66 9.65
C CYS A 130 4.33 7.36 10.59
N GLU A 131 4.63 8.26 11.54
CA GLU A 131 5.68 8.02 12.54
C GLU A 131 5.35 6.84 13.47
N ARG A 132 4.06 6.66 13.84
CA ARG A 132 3.63 5.48 14.60
C ARG A 132 3.83 4.19 13.80
N LEU A 133 3.53 4.19 12.50
CA LEU A 133 3.81 3.03 11.64
C LEU A 133 5.32 2.73 11.58
N ARG A 134 6.17 3.76 11.43
CA ARG A 134 7.64 3.60 11.35
C ARG A 134 8.27 3.03 12.62
N THR A 135 7.68 3.33 13.77
CA THR A 135 8.17 2.88 15.09
C THR A 135 7.57 1.53 15.50
N THR A 136 6.59 1.02 14.77
CA THR A 136 5.95 -0.27 15.02
C THR A 136 6.63 -1.37 14.22
N SER A 137 7.04 -2.45 14.89
CA SER A 137 7.79 -3.54 14.26
C SER A 137 7.03 -4.86 14.14
N ALA A 138 5.90 -5.02 14.85
CA ALA A 138 5.08 -6.24 14.80
C ALA A 138 3.96 -6.10 13.76
N ASP A 139 3.81 -7.11 12.91
CA ASP A 139 2.81 -7.13 11.83
C ASP A 139 1.37 -6.98 12.35
N ALA A 140 1.06 -7.61 13.49
CA ALA A 140 -0.25 -7.51 14.13
C ALA A 140 -0.58 -6.09 14.61
N ASP A 141 0.42 -5.39 15.18
CA ASP A 141 0.25 -4.02 15.65
C ASP A 141 0.10 -3.05 14.48
N LEU A 142 0.89 -3.23 13.41
CA LEU A 142 0.75 -2.47 12.16
C LEU A 142 -0.65 -2.64 11.57
N HIS A 143 -1.15 -3.87 11.50
CA HIS A 143 -2.51 -4.15 11.05
C HIS A 143 -3.54 -3.42 11.90
N ALA A 144 -3.46 -3.54 13.23
CA ALA A 144 -4.38 -2.88 14.15
C ALA A 144 -4.38 -1.35 13.98
N LEU A 145 -3.20 -0.73 13.80
CA LEU A 145 -3.05 0.69 13.52
C LEU A 145 -3.74 1.10 12.22
N LEU A 146 -3.51 0.37 11.13
CA LEU A 146 -4.09 0.66 9.81
C LEU A 146 -5.61 0.52 9.81
N THR A 147 -6.13 -0.56 10.38
CA THR A 147 -7.59 -0.80 10.41
C THR A 147 -8.32 0.07 11.43
N GLY A 148 -7.60 0.59 12.42
CA GLY A 148 -8.14 1.48 13.46
C GLY A 148 -7.94 2.96 13.16
N TRP A 149 -7.35 3.33 12.02
CA TRP A 149 -7.19 4.74 11.67
C TRP A 149 -8.55 5.38 11.36
N SER A 150 -8.69 6.62 11.82
CA SER A 150 -9.80 7.50 11.50
C SER A 150 -9.23 8.87 11.15
N PRO A 151 -9.83 9.62 10.20
CA PRO A 151 -9.42 10.98 9.90
C PRO A 151 -9.36 11.81 11.18
N SER A 152 -8.23 12.47 11.44
CA SER A 152 -8.13 13.41 12.54
C SER A 152 -9.05 14.61 12.24
N ALA A 153 -9.74 15.14 13.25
CA ALA A 153 -10.57 16.33 13.09
C ALA A 153 -9.75 17.59 12.73
N ASP A 154 -8.43 17.55 12.90
CA ASP A 154 -7.49 18.66 12.68
C ASP A 154 -6.80 18.64 11.31
N ALA A 155 -7.09 17.68 10.43
CA ALA A 155 -6.46 17.60 9.09
C ALA A 155 -6.99 18.68 8.10
N ALA A 156 -7.92 19.52 8.53
CA ALA A 156 -8.50 20.61 7.75
C ALA A 156 -8.00 21.98 8.26
N LEU A 157 -6.69 22.25 8.15
CA LEU A 157 -6.12 23.60 8.30
C LEU A 157 -5.06 23.86 7.24
#